data_AF-A0A351A3U1-F1
#
_entry.id   AF-A0A351A3U1-F1
#
_cell.length_a   1.000
_cell.length_b   1.000
_cell.length_c   1.000
_cell.angle_alpha   90.00
_cell.angle_beta   90.00
_cell.angle_gamma   90.00
#
_symmetry.space_group_name_H-M   'P 1'
#
loop_
_entity.id
_entity.type
_entity.pdbx_description
1 polymer ?
#
loop_
_entity_poly.entity_id
_entity_poly.type
_entity_poly.pdbx_seq_one_letter_code
_entity_poly.pdbx_strand_id
1 'polypeptide(L)'
;MHLAAASVATEISSPFGGRRYNAWNDHVKRRYGGRVQKVSVAAGFTCPNRDGTLGQGGCTFCNNAGFTPGYLDRRDSIHAQIDTGLRFLDRRYP
;
A
#
# COMPACT_ATOMS: atom_id res chain seq x y z
N MET A 1 -23.40 -47.68 -29.56
CA MET A 1 -23.07 -46.28 -29.92
C MET A 1 -23.56 -45.37 -28.81
N HIS A 2 -22.73 -45.03 -27.84
CA HIS A 2 -22.99 -43.92 -26.92
C HIS A 2 -21.78 -43.00 -27.03
N LEU A 3 -21.96 -41.90 -27.78
CA LEU A 3 -20.97 -40.83 -27.91
C LEU A 3 -20.93 -40.07 -26.60
N ALA A 4 -19.78 -40.09 -25.91
CA ALA A 4 -19.55 -39.24 -24.76
C ALA A 4 -19.36 -37.78 -25.24
N ALA A 5 -20.27 -36.90 -24.83
CA ALA A 5 -20.10 -35.46 -25.00
C ALA A 5 -19.03 -34.97 -24.02
N ALA A 6 -17.85 -34.62 -24.52
CA ALA A 6 -16.84 -33.92 -23.74
C ALA A 6 -17.33 -32.48 -23.50
N SER A 7 -17.77 -32.20 -22.28
CA SER A 7 -18.03 -30.84 -21.81
C SER A 7 -16.69 -30.11 -21.73
N VAL A 8 -16.40 -29.23 -22.69
CA VAL A 8 -15.28 -28.30 -22.62
C VAL A 8 -15.69 -27.20 -21.65
N ALA A 9 -15.36 -27.40 -20.37
CA ALA A 9 -15.39 -26.33 -19.39
C ALA A 9 -14.43 -25.24 -19.87
N THR A 10 -14.99 -24.13 -20.37
CA THR A 10 -14.20 -22.94 -20.69
C THR A 10 -13.66 -22.41 -19.36
N GLU A 11 -12.39 -22.67 -19.08
CA GLU A 11 -11.70 -22.03 -17.95
C GLU A 11 -11.71 -20.53 -18.17
N ILE A 12 -12.56 -19.82 -17.43
CA ILE A 12 -12.51 -18.36 -17.36
C ILE A 12 -11.19 -18.03 -16.65
N SER A 13 -10.15 -17.80 -17.44
CA SER A 13 -8.85 -17.37 -16.94
C SER A 13 -8.97 -15.95 -16.41
N SER A 14 -8.84 -15.79 -15.10
CA SER A 14 -8.81 -14.47 -14.49
C SER A 14 -7.53 -13.74 -14.94
N PRO A 15 -7.60 -12.44 -15.27
CA PRO A 15 -6.41 -11.64 -15.60
C PRO A 15 -5.44 -11.49 -14.41
N PHE A 16 -5.82 -12.00 -13.23
CA PHE A 16 -5.02 -12.02 -12.01
C PHE A 16 -4.53 -13.45 -11.66
N GLY A 17 -4.50 -14.36 -12.64
CA GLY A 17 -4.13 -15.77 -12.44
C GLY A 17 -5.20 -16.51 -11.64
N GLY A 18 -4.79 -17.40 -10.73
CA GLY A 18 -5.74 -18.16 -9.90
C GLY A 18 -6.55 -17.34 -8.88
N ARG A 19 -6.35 -16.02 -8.79
CA ARG A 19 -7.06 -15.15 -7.84
C ARG A 19 -8.26 -14.48 -8.49
N ARG A 20 -9.31 -14.26 -7.69
CA ARG A 20 -10.49 -13.47 -8.08
C ARG A 20 -10.33 -11.96 -7.86
N TYR A 21 -9.15 -11.49 -7.50
CA TYR A 21 -8.88 -10.08 -7.20
C TYR A 21 -7.53 -9.63 -7.75
N ASN A 22 -7.43 -8.34 -8.10
CA ASN A 22 -6.18 -7.72 -8.53
C ASN A 22 -5.33 -7.38 -7.31
N ALA A 23 -4.33 -8.21 -7.00
CA ALA A 23 -3.42 -7.91 -5.91
C ALA A 23 -2.62 -6.63 -6.24
N TRP A 24 -2.67 -5.65 -5.34
CA TRP A 24 -1.99 -4.37 -5.53
C TRP A 24 -0.49 -4.52 -5.85
N ASN A 25 0.19 -5.42 -5.13
CA ASN A 25 1.62 -5.69 -5.35
C ASN A 25 1.90 -6.18 -6.78
N ASP A 26 1.05 -7.02 -7.34
CA ASP A 26 1.24 -7.54 -8.70
C ASP A 26 0.91 -6.46 -9.73
N HIS A 27 -0.13 -5.65 -9.48
CA HIS A 27 -0.47 -4.51 -10.32
C HIS A 27 0.68 -3.51 -10.42
N VAL A 28 1.24 -3.06 -9.30
CA VAL A 28 2.33 -2.07 -9.32
C VAL A 28 3.62 -2.64 -9.89
N LYS A 29 3.91 -3.93 -9.66
CA LYS A 29 5.05 -4.60 -10.31
C LYS A 29 4.92 -4.64 -11.82
N ARG A 30 3.75 -5.00 -12.34
CA ARG A 30 3.49 -4.96 -13.79
C ARG A 30 3.59 -3.55 -14.35
N ARG A 31 3.08 -2.54 -13.63
CA ARG A 31 3.08 -1.14 -14.08
C ARG A 31 4.47 -0.50 -14.08
N TYR A 32 5.28 -0.76 -13.06
CA TYR A 32 6.55 -0.05 -12.83
C TYR A 32 7.79 -0.94 -13.04
N GLY A 33 7.61 -2.19 -13.48
CA GLY A 33 8.71 -3.10 -13.79
C GLY A 33 9.44 -3.68 -12.57
N GLY A 34 8.98 -3.41 -11.35
CA GLY A 34 9.70 -3.80 -10.15
C GLY A 34 8.93 -3.58 -8.85
N ARG A 35 9.62 -3.83 -7.73
CA ARG A 35 9.06 -3.64 -6.39
C ARG A 35 8.86 -2.15 -6.13
N VAL A 36 7.62 -1.75 -5.87
CA VAL A 36 7.30 -0.37 -5.45
C VAL A 36 7.28 -0.29 -3.94
N GLN A 37 7.91 0.74 -3.37
CA GLN A 37 7.90 1.04 -1.94
C GLN A 37 7.25 2.38 -1.67
N LYS A 38 6.67 2.53 -0.47
CA LYS A 38 6.07 3.78 -0.01
C LYS A 38 7.02 4.47 0.96
N VAL A 39 7.41 5.70 0.65
CA VAL A 39 8.15 6.57 1.57
C VAL A 39 7.13 7.36 2.39
N SER A 40 7.22 7.29 3.71
CA SER A 40 6.34 8.06 4.60
C SER A 40 6.86 9.48 4.77
N VAL A 41 5.95 10.43 4.95
CA VAL A 41 6.25 11.86 5.19
C VAL A 41 5.31 12.40 6.27
N ALA A 42 5.85 13.19 7.20
CA ALA A 42 5.10 13.99 8.17
C ALA A 42 4.97 15.41 7.62
N ALA A 43 3.81 15.69 7.03
CA ALA A 43 3.51 16.95 6.35
C ALA A 43 3.01 18.07 7.27
N GLY A 44 3.17 17.94 8.59
CA GLY A 44 2.87 18.99 9.57
C GLY A 44 1.39 19.23 9.88
N PHE A 45 0.46 18.62 9.14
CA PHE A 45 -0.97 18.66 9.44
C PHE A 45 -1.41 17.52 10.36
N THR A 46 -2.60 17.67 10.94
CA THR A 46 -3.27 16.65 11.74
C THR A 46 -4.59 16.24 11.08
N CYS A 47 -5.16 15.11 11.52
CA CYS A 47 -6.44 14.63 11.00
C CYS A 47 -7.58 15.49 11.55
N PRO A 48 -8.53 15.94 10.72
CA PRO A 48 -9.63 16.81 11.14
C PRO A 48 -10.60 16.15 12.14
N ASN A 49 -10.60 14.82 12.19
CA ASN A 49 -11.36 14.07 13.20
C ASN A 49 -10.65 14.06 14.57
N ARG A 50 -9.34 14.32 14.61
CA ARG A 50 -8.53 14.35 15.84
C ARG A 50 -8.35 15.76 16.39
N ASP A 51 -8.28 16.75 15.51
CA ASP A 51 -8.08 18.15 15.91
C ASP A 51 -9.36 18.90 16.28
N GLY A 52 -10.53 18.28 16.06
CA GLY A 52 -11.83 18.87 16.41
C GLY A 52 -12.55 19.55 15.24
N THR A 53 -11.91 19.74 14.08
CA THR A 53 -12.47 20.56 13.00
C THR A 53 -13.62 19.90 12.25
N LEU A 54 -13.60 18.56 12.08
CA LEU A 54 -14.69 17.79 11.46
C LEU A 54 -15.27 16.68 12.35
N GLY A 55 -14.65 16.41 13.51
CA GLY A 55 -15.11 15.40 14.46
C GLY A 55 -14.40 15.52 15.81
N GLN A 56 -14.90 14.81 16.82
CA GLN A 56 -14.36 14.85 18.18
C GLN A 56 -13.74 13.50 18.59
N GLY A 57 -12.61 13.54 19.31
CA GLY A 57 -11.98 12.35 19.91
C GLY A 57 -11.15 11.47 18.96
N GLY A 58 -11.20 11.69 17.64
CA GLY A 58 -10.54 10.84 16.65
C GLY A 58 -11.28 9.51 16.40
N CYS A 59 -10.80 8.74 15.43
CA CYS A 59 -11.37 7.41 15.17
C CYS A 59 -10.99 6.45 16.31
N THR A 60 -11.91 5.59 16.75
CA THR A 60 -11.67 4.60 17.83
C THR A 60 -10.52 3.64 17.53
N PHE A 61 -10.22 3.41 16.26
CA PHE A 61 -9.10 2.58 15.80
C PHE A 61 -7.80 3.36 15.53
N CYS A 62 -7.82 4.69 15.65
CA CYS A 62 -6.68 5.52 15.24
C CYS A 62 -5.58 5.53 16.30
N ASN A 63 -4.42 4.97 15.95
CA ASN A 63 -3.15 5.24 16.62
C ASN A 63 -2.15 5.81 15.61
N ASN A 64 -2.16 7.13 15.40
CA ASN A 64 -1.31 7.78 14.40
C ASN A 64 0.19 7.52 14.62
N ALA A 65 0.63 7.45 15.88
CA ALA A 65 2.01 7.14 16.23
C ALA A 65 2.39 5.72 15.79
N GLY A 66 1.46 4.77 15.82
CA GLY A 66 1.68 3.39 15.38
C GLY A 66 1.93 3.22 13.88
N PHE A 67 1.60 4.21 13.06
CA PHE A 67 1.84 4.19 11.60
C PHE A 67 3.05 5.03 11.17
N THR A 68 3.72 5.71 12.11
CA THR A 68 4.84 6.61 11.83
C THR A 68 6.16 5.82 11.92
N PRO A 69 6.97 5.73 10.84
CA PRO A 69 8.26 5.05 10.92
C PRO A 69 9.21 5.76 11.89
N GLY A 70 10.00 5.01 12.66
CA GLY A 70 10.92 5.58 13.65
C GLY A 70 12.04 6.45 13.08
N TYR A 71 12.29 6.40 11.76
CA TYR A 71 13.25 7.27 11.08
C TYR A 71 12.71 8.66 10.75
N LEU A 72 11.43 8.92 11.04
CA LEU A 72 10.72 10.13 10.61
C LEU A 72 10.63 11.16 11.75
N ASP A 73 11.21 12.34 11.58
CA ASP A 73 11.01 13.49 12.47
C ASP A 73 10.28 14.62 11.70
N ARG A 74 9.23 15.17 12.32
CA ARG A 74 8.45 16.29 11.76
C ARG A 74 9.23 17.60 11.70
N ARG A 75 10.37 17.70 12.40
CA ARG A 75 11.28 18.85 12.36
C ARG A 75 12.12 18.88 11.09
N ASP A 76 12.28 17.74 10.42
CA ASP A 76 13.02 17.65 9.17
C ASP A 76 12.20 18.23 8.02
N SER A 77 12.90 18.83 7.05
CA SER A 77 12.27 19.23 5.78
C SER A 77 11.68 18.00 5.06
N ILE A 78 10.64 18.21 4.25
CA ILE A 78 10.02 17.11 3.48
C ILE A 78 11.07 16.40 2.59
N HIS A 79 12.01 17.14 2.02
CA HIS A 79 13.12 16.56 1.25
C HIS A 79 13.99 15.64 2.12
N ALA A 80 14.41 16.10 3.30
CA ALA A 80 15.23 15.30 4.21
C ALA A 80 14.51 14.03 4.70
N GLN A 81 13.19 14.12 4.94
CA GLN A 81 12.36 12.97 5.28
C GLN A 81 12.31 11.95 4.14
N ILE A 82 12.13 12.42 2.90
CA ILE A 82 12.12 11.56 1.71
C ILE A 82 13.47 10.85 1.54
N ASP A 83 14.57 11.59 1.60
CA ASP A 83 15.93 11.04 1.44
C ASP A 83 16.24 10.00 2.53
N THR A 84 15.84 10.27 3.76
CA THR A 84 16.02 9.34 4.89
C THR A 84 15.20 8.07 4.69
N GLY A 85 13.94 8.20 4.24
CA GLY A 85 13.09 7.07 3.93
C GLY A 85 13.61 6.22 2.77
N LEU A 86 14.13 6.84 1.71
CA LEU A 86 14.76 6.15 0.59
C LEU A 86 15.98 5.33 1.06
N ARG A 87 16.90 5.94 1.81
CA ARG A 87 18.06 5.22 2.39
C ARG A 87 17.65 4.07 3.30
N PHE A 88 16.62 4.27 4.12
CA PHE A 88 16.10 3.22 4.99
C PHE A 88 15.55 2.03 4.19
N LEU A 89 14.77 2.30 3.15
CA LEU A 89 14.14 1.28 2.32
C LEU A 89 15.15 0.50 1.48
N ASP A 90 16.14 1.19 0.91
CA ASP A 90 17.25 0.59 0.17
C ASP A 90 18.02 -0.42 1.05
N ARG A 91 18.41 -0.01 2.26
CA ARG A 91 19.07 -0.92 3.22
C ARG A 91 18.19 -2.10 3.64
N ARG A 92 16.88 -1.88 3.80
CA ARG A 92 15.95 -2.93 4.25
C ARG A 92 15.63 -3.93 3.13
N TYR A 93 15.68 -3.48 1.89
CA TYR A 93 15.21 -4.20 0.72
C TYR A 93 16.14 -3.95 -0.47
N PRO A 94 17.33 -4.57 -0.48
CA PRO A 94 18.30 -4.46 -1.56
C PRO A 94 17.81 -5.06 -2.88
#